data_AF-A0A7S2R2C0-F1
#
_entry.id   AF-A0A7S2R2C0-F1
#
_cell.length_a   1.000
_cell.length_b   1.000
_cell.length_c   1.000
_cell.angle_alpha   90.00
_cell.angle_beta   90.00
_cell.angle_gamma   90.00
#
_symmetry.space_group_name_H-M   'P 1'
#
loop_
_entity.id
_entity.type
_entity.pdbx_description
1 polymer ?
#
loop_
_entity_poly.entity_id
_entity_poly.type
_entity_poly.pdbx_seq_one_letter_code
_entity_poly.pdbx_strand_id
1 'polypeptide(L)'
;MCSITTTSDASSSTSEIGEFFFSSSGISPEEAVERIKVMRRQEESFLCTDYLSGCGDAIQCGNETTSQTTVRPAIDVGCRTKMCEWCYQIADFCKYQRESVGIGMHYLDRFLSSGSEAANMALTNKKVYQLAAMTAFYIAIKLFEPSQIEVKTLSELSRGCYSVEEITEMEAEFLRALSWRMHAPSSVAFVHHYLSLIPAYLAHDKVALQLMLDVSLYQTELAVGEYDLASARPSVIAFASIVNAMNILGTRHFPETERILFGEIVSSATEMDHLSFEFTSIKNFLGMCLSKNASEEMIHAVNQVNATQSTCVSRRSPICVTNSYVQDRQ
;
A
#
# COMPACT_ATOMS: atom_id res chain seq x y z
N MET A 1 16.87 16.91 -12.14
CA MET A 1 16.87 17.06 -13.62
C MET A 1 16.91 15.67 -14.22
N CYS A 2 15.76 15.14 -14.62
CA CYS A 2 15.69 13.84 -15.31
C CYS A 2 15.53 14.12 -16.81
N SER A 3 16.54 13.80 -17.60
CA SER A 3 16.47 13.85 -19.06
C SER A 3 15.95 12.51 -19.56
N ILE A 4 14.69 12.49 -19.99
CA ILE A 4 14.09 11.34 -20.69
C ILE A 4 14.61 11.37 -22.12
N THR A 5 15.41 10.38 -22.50
CA THR A 5 15.77 10.12 -23.89
C THR A 5 14.58 9.44 -24.56
N THR A 6 13.96 10.14 -25.51
CA THR A 6 12.90 9.62 -26.36
C THR A 6 13.46 8.57 -27.32
N THR A 7 13.03 7.32 -27.19
CA THR A 7 13.05 6.36 -28.29
C THR A 7 11.63 5.88 -28.53
N SER A 8 11.18 6.08 -29.75
CA SER A 8 9.88 5.69 -30.28
C SER A 8 9.79 4.18 -30.38
N ASP A 9 8.82 3.57 -29.69
CA ASP A 9 8.10 2.36 -30.10
C ASP A 9 6.99 2.06 -29.07
N ALA A 10 5.89 2.83 -29.16
CA ALA A 10 4.78 2.81 -28.19
C ALA A 10 3.63 1.85 -28.56
N SER A 11 3.82 0.96 -29.53
CA SER A 11 2.78 0.02 -29.99
C SER A 11 3.01 -1.44 -29.57
N SER A 12 4.16 -1.77 -28.96
CA SER A 12 4.49 -3.13 -28.53
C SER A 12 4.26 -3.38 -27.03
N SER A 13 4.45 -2.35 -26.18
CA SER A 13 4.51 -2.49 -24.72
C SER A 13 3.16 -2.50 -24.00
N THR A 14 2.08 -2.02 -24.64
CA THR A 14 0.72 -2.01 -24.06
C THR A 14 0.02 -3.37 -24.19
N SER A 15 0.50 -4.25 -25.07
CA SER A 15 -0.03 -5.61 -25.26
C SER A 15 0.45 -6.58 -24.17
N GLU A 16 1.69 -6.41 -23.68
CA GLU A 16 2.31 -7.32 -22.71
C GLU A 16 1.79 -7.13 -21.28
N ILE A 17 1.47 -5.89 -20.87
CA ILE A 17 0.96 -5.59 -19.52
C ILE A 17 -0.46 -6.17 -19.33
N GLY A 18 -1.27 -6.17 -20.39
CA GLY A 18 -2.66 -6.65 -20.37
C GLY A 18 -2.81 -8.17 -20.44
N GLU A 19 -1.84 -8.90 -20.99
CA GLU A 19 -1.75 -10.36 -20.88
C GLU A 19 -1.23 -10.81 -19.51
N PHE A 20 -0.38 -10.00 -18.87
CA PHE A 20 0.16 -10.30 -17.54
C PHE A 20 -0.92 -10.30 -16.44
N PHE A 21 -1.87 -9.36 -16.48
CA PHE A 21 -2.88 -9.20 -15.43
C PHE A 21 -3.92 -10.32 -15.32
N PHE A 22 -4.30 -10.92 -16.46
CA PHE A 22 -5.32 -11.98 -16.50
C PHE A 22 -4.74 -13.37 -16.79
N SER A 23 -3.53 -13.48 -17.34
CA SER A 23 -2.89 -14.79 -17.59
C SER A 23 -1.87 -15.22 -16.52
N SER A 24 -1.35 -14.30 -15.68
CA SER A 24 -0.35 -14.66 -14.65
C SER A 24 -0.95 -15.38 -13.43
N SER A 25 -2.21 -15.14 -13.07
CA SER A 25 -2.77 -15.76 -11.87
C SER A 25 -3.35 -17.16 -12.14
N GLY A 26 -4.07 -17.39 -13.25
CA GLY A 26 -4.74 -18.68 -13.53
C GLY A 26 -5.71 -19.16 -12.43
N ILE A 27 -5.98 -18.32 -11.43
CA ILE A 27 -6.71 -18.61 -10.20
C ILE A 27 -8.17 -18.31 -10.45
N SER A 28 -9.05 -19.27 -10.17
CA SER A 28 -10.48 -19.06 -10.26
C SER A 28 -10.95 -18.08 -9.17
N PRO A 29 -12.07 -17.36 -9.36
CA PRO A 29 -12.64 -16.51 -8.30
C PRO A 29 -12.89 -17.27 -7.00
N GLU A 30 -13.24 -18.56 -7.08
CA GLU A 30 -13.41 -19.43 -5.91
C GLU A 30 -12.09 -19.63 -5.15
N GLU A 31 -11.00 -19.90 -5.87
CA GLU A 31 -9.68 -20.04 -5.27
C GLU A 31 -9.18 -18.71 -4.69
N ALA A 32 -9.45 -17.59 -5.34
CA ALA A 32 -9.15 -16.26 -4.81
C ALA A 32 -9.86 -16.00 -3.48
N VAL A 33 -11.15 -16.35 -3.36
CA VAL A 33 -11.92 -16.25 -2.11
C VAL A 33 -11.30 -17.10 -1.01
N GLU A 34 -10.92 -18.35 -1.29
CA GLU A 34 -10.28 -19.22 -0.29
C GLU A 34 -8.92 -18.68 0.17
N ARG A 35 -8.10 -18.14 -0.75
CA ARG A 35 -6.84 -17.48 -0.40
C ARG A 35 -7.06 -16.25 0.48
N ILE A 36 -8.07 -15.43 0.17
CA ILE A 36 -8.46 -14.27 0.99
C ILE A 36 -8.82 -14.70 2.40
N LYS A 37 -9.63 -15.75 2.57
CA LYS A 37 -9.99 -16.28 3.89
C LYS A 37 -8.77 -16.73 4.69
N VAL A 38 -7.82 -17.40 4.05
CA VAL A 38 -6.56 -17.82 4.70
C VAL A 38 -5.74 -16.60 5.11
N MET A 39 -5.56 -15.63 4.22
CA MET A 39 -4.84 -14.39 4.52
C MET A 39 -5.48 -13.63 5.68
N ARG A 40 -6.82 -13.53 5.73
CA ARG A 40 -7.55 -12.88 6.83
C ARG A 40 -7.31 -13.56 8.19
N ARG A 41 -7.33 -14.89 8.23
CA ARG A 41 -7.02 -15.64 9.47
C ARG A 41 -5.57 -15.43 9.90
N GLN A 42 -4.65 -15.37 8.95
CA GLN A 42 -3.24 -15.10 9.26
C GLN A 42 -3.07 -13.71 9.83
N GLU A 43 -3.60 -12.69 9.16
CA GLU A 43 -3.51 -11.27 9.54
C GLU A 43 -3.80 -10.98 11.01
N GLU A 44 -4.79 -11.65 11.63
CA GLU A 44 -5.13 -11.46 13.05
C GLU A 44 -3.95 -11.70 14.00
N SER A 45 -3.03 -12.56 13.62
CA SER A 45 -1.84 -12.91 14.41
C SER A 45 -0.62 -12.02 14.15
N PHE A 46 -0.74 -11.05 13.23
CA PHE A 46 0.32 -10.14 12.83
C PHE A 46 -0.01 -8.67 13.14
N LEU A 47 -1.15 -8.38 13.77
CA LEU A 47 -1.47 -7.00 14.15
C LEU A 47 -0.50 -6.49 15.23
N CYS A 48 -0.09 -5.24 15.09
CA CYS A 48 0.63 -4.51 16.13
C CYS A 48 -0.35 -3.68 16.97
N THR A 49 0.08 -3.28 18.16
CA THR A 49 -0.68 -2.41 19.05
C THR A 49 -0.06 -1.01 19.08
N ASP A 50 -0.81 -0.01 19.54
CA ASP A 50 -0.27 1.32 19.74
C ASP A 50 0.83 1.29 20.81
N TYR A 51 2.08 1.41 20.36
CA TYR A 51 3.29 1.32 21.19
C TYR A 51 3.87 2.69 21.56
N LEU A 52 3.33 3.78 20.99
CA LEU A 52 3.75 5.16 21.30
C LEU A 52 2.85 5.82 22.35
N SER A 53 1.57 5.47 22.42
CA SER A 53 0.64 6.03 23.42
C SER A 53 0.88 5.48 24.84
N GLY A 54 1.47 4.28 24.97
CA GLY A 54 1.75 3.63 26.26
C GLY A 54 2.95 4.20 27.03
N CYS A 55 3.79 5.05 26.43
CA CYS A 55 4.98 5.60 27.10
C CYS A 55 4.69 6.76 28.07
N GLY A 56 3.41 7.08 28.34
CA GLY A 56 2.99 8.19 29.20
C GLY A 56 2.47 7.84 30.59
N ASP A 57 1.98 6.62 30.83
CA ASP A 57 1.17 6.32 32.03
C ASP A 57 1.69 5.11 32.83
N ALA A 58 2.93 5.20 33.32
CA ALA A 58 3.25 4.54 34.58
C ALA A 58 2.69 5.41 35.72
N ILE A 59 1.38 5.29 35.98
CA ILE A 59 0.77 5.87 37.19
C ILE A 59 1.39 5.16 38.40
N GLN A 60 2.29 5.89 39.06
CA GLN A 60 2.77 5.59 40.39
C GLN A 60 1.60 5.60 41.37
N CYS A 61 1.23 4.44 41.90
CA CYS A 61 0.59 4.40 43.21
C CYS A 61 1.66 4.66 44.28
N GLY A 62 1.77 5.91 44.76
CA GLY A 62 2.50 6.22 45.98
C GLY A 62 3.14 7.61 46.05
N ASN A 63 2.35 8.56 46.57
CA ASN A 63 2.67 9.77 47.34
C ASN A 63 3.95 10.62 47.12
N GLU A 64 3.68 11.93 47.05
CA GLU A 64 4.48 13.08 47.50
C GLU A 64 5.45 13.78 46.52
N THR A 65 4.99 14.97 46.09
CA THR A 65 5.72 16.24 45.91
C THR A 65 7.12 16.16 45.30
N THR A 66 7.22 16.12 43.96
CA THR A 66 8.42 16.57 43.23
C THR A 66 7.99 17.03 41.83
N SER A 67 8.49 18.19 41.41
CA SER A 67 8.27 18.83 40.10
C SER A 67 8.29 17.82 38.95
N GLN A 68 7.11 17.46 38.45
CA GLN A 68 6.94 16.55 37.31
C GLN A 68 7.47 17.22 36.05
N THR A 69 8.74 16.96 35.76
CA THR A 69 9.30 17.16 34.43
C THR A 69 8.66 16.07 33.57
N THR A 70 7.68 16.43 32.74
CA THR A 70 7.07 15.50 31.79
C THR A 70 8.16 15.05 30.80
N VAL A 71 8.79 13.91 31.09
CA VAL A 71 9.78 13.31 30.21
C VAL A 71 9.04 12.89 28.95
N ARG A 72 9.19 13.68 27.88
CA ARG A 72 8.67 13.30 26.57
C ARG A 72 9.30 11.97 26.18
N PRO A 73 8.53 11.01 25.63
CA PRO A 73 9.10 9.78 25.12
C PRO A 73 10.18 10.11 24.08
N ALA A 74 11.29 9.38 24.13
CA ALA A 74 12.42 9.64 23.24
C ALA A 74 12.04 9.42 21.78
N ILE A 75 11.08 8.52 21.52
CA ILE A 75 10.55 8.20 20.21
C ILE A 75 9.13 8.75 20.09
N ASP A 76 8.84 9.38 18.95
CA ASP A 76 7.53 9.89 18.57
C ASP A 76 7.16 9.44 17.16
N VAL A 77 5.95 9.77 16.71
CA VAL A 77 5.46 9.48 15.35
C VAL A 77 6.42 10.04 14.29
N GLY A 78 7.01 11.22 14.55
CA GLY A 78 7.96 11.85 13.63
C GLY A 78 9.25 11.03 13.42
N CYS A 79 9.71 10.27 14.42
CA CYS A 79 10.83 9.34 14.26
C CYS A 79 10.47 8.20 13.28
N ARG A 80 9.24 7.67 13.38
CA ARG A 80 8.73 6.63 12.46
C ARG A 80 8.60 7.14 11.05
N THR A 81 8.00 8.31 10.86
CA THR A 81 7.85 8.93 9.53
C THR A 81 9.20 9.10 8.84
N LYS A 82 10.22 9.63 9.54
CA LYS A 82 11.57 9.79 8.97
C LYS A 82 12.22 8.48 8.56
N MET A 83 12.05 7.42 9.35
CA MET A 83 12.61 6.12 8.99
C MET A 83 11.86 5.48 7.82
N CYS A 84 10.53 5.64 7.74
CA CYS A 84 9.74 5.22 6.60
C CYS A 84 10.19 5.92 5.29
N GLU A 85 10.35 7.25 5.33
CA GLU A 85 10.88 8.03 4.20
C GLU A 85 12.27 7.58 3.79
N TRP A 86 13.15 7.33 4.76
CA TRP A 86 14.49 6.80 4.49
C TRP A 86 14.44 5.42 3.82
N CYS A 87 13.58 4.50 4.28
CA CYS A 87 13.42 3.19 3.66
C CYS A 87 12.96 3.31 2.19
N TYR A 88 12.00 4.19 1.88
CA TYR A 88 11.58 4.43 0.50
C TYR A 88 12.71 5.01 -0.37
N GLN A 89 13.50 5.96 0.16
CA GLN A 89 14.66 6.50 -0.57
C GLN A 89 15.68 5.41 -0.94
N ILE A 90 15.95 4.48 -0.01
CA ILE A 90 16.85 3.36 -0.26
C ILE A 90 16.22 2.38 -1.25
N ALA A 91 14.94 2.05 -1.13
CA ALA A 91 14.23 1.20 -2.08
C ALA A 91 14.30 1.76 -3.50
N ASP A 92 14.05 3.07 -3.67
CA ASP A 92 14.08 3.75 -4.96
C ASP A 92 15.48 3.82 -5.57
N PHE A 93 16.51 3.99 -4.72
CA PHE A 93 17.91 3.99 -5.14
C PHE A 93 18.35 2.60 -5.61
N CYS A 94 18.02 1.56 -4.83
CA CYS A 94 18.39 0.17 -5.10
C CYS A 94 17.46 -0.55 -6.09
N LYS A 95 16.34 0.07 -6.47
CA LYS A 95 15.29 -0.51 -7.33
C LYS A 95 14.60 -1.74 -6.71
N TYR A 96 14.40 -1.71 -5.40
CA TYR A 96 13.59 -2.68 -4.68
C TYR A 96 12.10 -2.41 -4.84
N GLN A 97 11.29 -3.44 -4.64
CA GLN A 97 9.84 -3.29 -4.62
C GLN A 97 9.45 -2.40 -3.43
N ARG A 98 8.57 -1.44 -3.68
CA ARG A 98 8.08 -0.53 -2.62
C ARG A 98 7.29 -1.29 -1.54
N GLU A 99 6.72 -2.45 -1.88
CA GLU A 99 6.12 -3.39 -0.92
C GLU A 99 7.11 -3.84 0.17
N SER A 100 8.39 -4.01 -0.15
CA SER A 100 9.42 -4.40 0.82
C SER A 100 9.59 -3.36 1.93
N VAL A 101 9.34 -2.08 1.64
CA VAL A 101 9.29 -1.02 2.68
C VAL A 101 8.09 -1.24 3.59
N GLY A 102 6.92 -1.54 3.04
CA GLY A 102 5.71 -1.87 3.82
C GLY A 102 5.93 -3.05 4.75
N ILE A 103 6.56 -4.12 4.27
CA ILE A 103 6.91 -5.31 5.07
C ILE A 103 7.91 -4.93 6.18
N GLY A 104 8.96 -4.17 5.84
CA GLY A 104 9.97 -3.73 6.81
C GLY A 104 9.39 -2.85 7.92
N MET A 105 8.53 -1.89 7.57
CA MET A 105 7.83 -1.05 8.56
C MET A 105 6.88 -1.89 9.43
N HIS A 106 6.20 -2.87 8.86
CA HIS A 106 5.35 -3.79 9.62
C HIS A 106 6.16 -4.65 10.63
N TYR A 107 7.37 -5.07 10.28
CA TYR A 107 8.27 -5.72 11.24
C TYR A 107 8.67 -4.78 12.37
N LEU A 108 9.05 -3.54 12.04
CA LEU A 108 9.41 -2.53 13.03
C LEU A 108 8.24 -2.30 14.00
N ASP A 109 7.04 -2.08 13.49
CA ASP A 109 5.86 -1.80 14.31
C ASP A 109 5.54 -2.97 15.24
N ARG A 110 5.53 -4.21 14.72
CA ARG A 110 5.30 -5.42 15.55
C ARG A 110 6.41 -5.66 16.57
N PHE A 111 7.66 -5.39 16.21
CA PHE A 111 8.79 -5.51 17.14
C PHE A 111 8.64 -4.53 18.29
N LEU A 112 8.30 -3.28 18.00
CA LEU A 112 8.07 -2.26 19.02
C LEU A 112 6.85 -2.57 19.90
N SER A 113 5.82 -3.24 19.36
CA SER A 113 4.69 -3.76 20.14
C SER A 113 4.99 -5.04 20.93
N SER A 114 6.14 -5.70 20.75
CA SER A 114 6.40 -7.01 21.34
C SER A 114 6.60 -7.01 22.86
N GLY A 115 6.92 -5.85 23.45
CA GLY A 115 7.29 -5.72 24.86
C GLY A 115 8.63 -6.38 25.23
N SER A 116 9.40 -6.87 24.25
CA SER A 116 10.75 -7.40 24.49
C SER A 116 11.68 -6.33 25.05
N GLU A 117 12.73 -6.75 25.76
CA GLU A 117 13.71 -5.82 26.35
C GLU A 117 14.36 -4.93 25.28
N ALA A 118 14.75 -5.52 24.14
CA ALA A 118 15.30 -4.78 23.01
C ALA A 118 14.30 -3.76 22.42
N ALA A 119 13.01 -4.11 22.33
CA ALA A 119 11.96 -3.19 21.89
C ALA A 119 11.75 -2.03 22.87
N ASN A 120 11.70 -2.30 24.17
CA ASN A 120 11.58 -1.27 25.20
C ASN A 120 12.80 -0.31 25.20
N MET A 121 13.99 -0.85 24.94
CA MET A 121 15.20 -0.05 24.76
C MET A 121 15.13 0.82 23.48
N ALA A 122 14.60 0.28 22.37
CA ALA A 122 14.39 1.04 21.14
C ALA A 122 13.41 2.20 21.36
N LEU A 123 12.32 2.01 22.12
CA LEU A 123 11.34 3.05 22.43
C LEU A 123 11.88 4.19 23.31
N THR A 124 12.99 3.98 24.02
CA THR A 124 13.59 4.96 24.92
C THR A 124 14.92 5.54 24.39
N ASN A 125 15.46 5.01 23.30
CA ASN A 125 16.75 5.42 22.74
C ASN A 125 16.70 5.55 21.21
N LYS A 126 16.83 6.79 20.71
CA LYS A 126 16.84 7.12 19.27
C LYS A 126 17.89 6.37 18.45
N LYS A 127 19.06 6.08 19.02
CA LYS A 127 20.12 5.32 18.32
C LYS A 127 19.69 3.86 18.14
N VAL A 128 19.14 3.25 19.19
CA VAL A 128 18.63 1.87 19.14
C VAL A 128 17.42 1.76 18.23
N TYR A 129 16.50 2.73 18.28
CA TYR A 129 15.37 2.83 17.36
C TYR A 129 15.80 2.86 15.89
N GLN A 130 16.78 3.71 15.56
CA GLN A 130 17.28 3.80 14.19
C GLN A 130 17.92 2.48 13.74
N LEU A 131 18.74 1.85 14.60
CA LEU A 131 19.29 0.51 14.32
C LEU A 131 18.17 -0.51 14.06
N ALA A 132 17.14 -0.53 14.91
CA ALA A 132 15.99 -1.42 14.76
C ALA A 132 15.26 -1.19 13.44
N ALA A 133 14.98 0.06 13.08
CA ALA A 133 14.31 0.42 11.83
C ALA A 133 15.12 0.04 10.58
N MET A 134 16.44 0.31 10.58
CA MET A 134 17.32 -0.12 9.49
C MET A 134 17.38 -1.64 9.36
N THR A 135 17.44 -2.34 10.50
CA THR A 135 17.50 -3.81 10.54
C THR A 135 16.18 -4.43 10.09
N ALA A 136 15.04 -3.86 10.48
CA ALA A 136 13.72 -4.32 10.04
C ALA A 136 13.59 -4.29 8.51
N PHE A 137 14.02 -3.20 7.87
CA PHE A 137 14.02 -3.10 6.41
C PHE A 137 15.02 -4.05 5.76
N TYR A 138 16.20 -4.23 6.35
CA TYR A 138 17.18 -5.21 5.90
C TYR A 138 16.63 -6.63 5.88
N ILE A 139 15.91 -7.04 6.93
CA ILE A 139 15.27 -8.36 6.99
C ILE A 139 14.25 -8.50 5.85
N ALA A 140 13.44 -7.48 5.57
CA ALA A 140 12.49 -7.51 4.46
C ALA A 140 13.19 -7.69 3.11
N ILE A 141 14.27 -6.93 2.84
CA ILE A 141 15.09 -7.09 1.62
C ILE A 141 15.62 -8.52 1.52
N LYS A 142 16.19 -9.03 2.62
CA LYS A 142 16.79 -10.37 2.66
C LYS A 142 15.77 -11.48 2.35
N LEU A 143 14.51 -11.32 2.76
CA LEU A 143 13.46 -12.31 2.58
C LEU A 143 12.73 -12.22 1.23
N PHE A 144 12.53 -11.02 0.68
CA PHE A 144 11.62 -10.82 -0.45
C PHE A 144 12.27 -10.25 -1.71
N GLU A 145 13.45 -9.64 -1.61
CA GLU A 145 14.12 -9.09 -2.79
C GLU A 145 15.05 -10.12 -3.45
N PRO A 146 15.05 -10.23 -4.80
CA PRO A 146 15.97 -11.10 -5.52
C PRO A 146 17.44 -10.72 -5.32
N SER A 147 17.71 -9.40 -5.19
CA SER A 147 19.04 -8.85 -5.02
C SER A 147 19.24 -8.39 -3.58
N GLN A 148 19.96 -9.18 -2.80
CA GLN A 148 20.20 -8.87 -1.39
C GLN A 148 21.36 -7.88 -1.23
N ILE A 149 21.24 -6.94 -0.31
CA ILE A 149 22.40 -6.16 0.16
C ILE A 149 23.20 -6.97 1.18
N GLU A 150 24.53 -6.85 1.14
CA GLU A 150 25.36 -7.37 2.21
C GLU A 150 25.16 -6.54 3.49
N VAL A 151 25.21 -7.18 4.66
CA VAL A 151 25.12 -6.48 5.96
C VAL A 151 26.20 -5.40 6.11
N LYS A 152 27.37 -5.62 5.50
CA LYS A 152 28.46 -4.64 5.45
C LYS A 152 28.05 -3.37 4.71
N THR A 153 27.35 -3.49 3.58
CA THR A 153 26.83 -2.34 2.84
C THR A 153 25.82 -1.57 3.66
N LEU A 154 24.97 -2.24 4.45
CA LEU A 154 24.04 -1.55 5.35
C LEU A 154 24.76 -0.79 6.47
N SER A 155 25.83 -1.37 7.04
CA SER A 155 26.71 -0.67 7.99
C SER A 155 27.34 0.57 7.36
N GLU A 156 27.82 0.48 6.12
CA GLU A 156 28.35 1.62 5.36
C GLU A 156 27.28 2.69 5.06
N LEU A 157 26.05 2.29 4.73
CA LEU A 157 24.91 3.20 4.55
C LEU A 157 24.55 3.96 5.83
N SER A 158 24.79 3.35 7.00
CA SER A 158 24.67 4.03 8.29
C SER A 158 25.78 5.07 8.54
N ARG A 159 26.74 5.22 7.62
CA ARG A 159 27.96 6.02 7.75
C ARG A 159 28.83 5.59 8.94
N GLY A 160 28.84 4.28 9.23
CA GLY A 160 29.59 3.71 10.34
C GLY A 160 28.96 3.94 11.73
N CYS A 161 27.71 4.39 11.80
CA CYS A 161 26.98 4.53 13.07
C CYS A 161 26.73 3.17 13.76
N TYR A 162 26.65 2.10 12.96
CA TYR A 162 26.37 0.74 13.41
C TYR A 162 27.35 -0.26 12.79
N SER A 163 27.89 -1.16 13.61
CA SER A 163 28.73 -2.26 13.14
C SER A 163 27.90 -3.40 12.54
N VAL A 164 28.57 -4.32 11.84
CA VAL A 164 27.93 -5.52 11.30
C VAL A 164 27.38 -6.40 12.43
N GLU A 165 28.10 -6.46 13.55
CA GLU A 165 27.71 -7.21 14.75
C GLU A 165 26.43 -6.62 15.36
N GLU A 166 26.36 -5.29 15.54
CA GLU A 166 25.16 -4.62 16.09
C GLU A 166 23.91 -4.89 15.23
N ILE A 167 24.06 -4.87 13.89
CA ILE A 167 22.95 -5.18 12.96
C ILE A 167 22.55 -6.65 13.06
N THR A 168 23.53 -7.57 13.12
CA THR A 168 23.28 -9.02 13.19
C THR A 168 22.63 -9.41 14.52
N GLU A 169 23.04 -8.78 15.62
CA GLU A 169 22.43 -8.96 16.94
C GLU A 169 20.99 -8.45 16.94
N MET A 170 20.75 -7.26 16.39
CA MET A 170 19.39 -6.72 16.25
C MET A 170 18.52 -7.63 15.37
N GLU A 171 19.06 -8.20 14.28
CA GLU A 171 18.34 -9.17 13.44
C GLU A 171 17.87 -10.38 14.27
N ALA A 172 18.75 -10.90 15.13
CA ALA A 172 18.39 -12.00 16.03
C ALA A 172 17.32 -11.60 17.06
N GLU A 173 17.34 -10.36 17.58
CA GLU A 173 16.29 -9.83 18.47
C GLU A 173 14.93 -9.78 17.76
N PHE A 174 14.88 -9.31 16.50
CA PHE A 174 13.65 -9.32 15.70
C PHE A 174 13.07 -10.73 15.56
N LEU A 175 13.90 -11.70 15.14
CA LEU A 175 13.45 -13.06 14.89
C LEU A 175 12.92 -13.73 16.17
N ARG A 176 13.55 -13.46 17.33
CA ARG A 176 13.07 -13.94 18.62
C ARG A 176 11.78 -13.24 19.06
N ALA A 177 11.75 -11.91 19.03
CA ALA A 177 10.59 -11.13 19.46
C ALA A 177 9.34 -11.44 18.61
N LEU A 178 9.52 -11.66 17.31
CA LEU A 178 8.43 -11.99 16.37
C LEU A 178 8.17 -13.50 16.27
N SER A 179 8.87 -14.34 17.05
CA SER A 179 8.76 -15.81 17.02
C SER A 179 8.86 -16.38 15.61
N TRP A 180 9.78 -15.84 14.79
CA TRP A 180 9.98 -16.19 13.37
C TRP A 180 8.75 -16.02 12.46
N ARG A 181 7.70 -15.33 12.92
CA ARG A 181 6.51 -15.04 12.11
C ARG A 181 6.80 -13.86 11.19
N MET A 182 7.45 -14.11 10.06
CA MET A 182 7.93 -13.08 9.12
C MET A 182 7.05 -12.92 7.87
N HIS A 183 6.21 -13.89 7.51
CA HIS A 183 5.37 -13.81 6.32
C HIS A 183 3.95 -13.32 6.65
N ALA A 184 3.82 -12.03 6.96
CA ALA A 184 2.52 -11.38 7.15
C ALA A 184 1.81 -11.17 5.79
N PRO A 185 0.48 -11.33 5.70
CA PRO A 185 -0.29 -10.83 4.55
C PRO A 185 -0.17 -9.30 4.44
N SER A 186 0.21 -8.80 3.27
CA SER A 186 0.33 -7.36 3.00
C SER A 186 -0.95 -6.78 2.39
N SER A 187 -1.14 -5.46 2.51
CA SER A 187 -2.24 -4.76 1.84
C SER A 187 -2.14 -4.91 0.32
N VAL A 188 -0.92 -4.91 -0.23
CA VAL A 188 -0.65 -5.14 -1.66
C VAL A 188 -1.16 -6.51 -2.10
N ALA A 189 -0.85 -7.56 -1.34
CA ALA A 189 -1.33 -8.90 -1.63
C ALA A 189 -2.86 -8.96 -1.61
N PHE A 190 -3.52 -8.33 -0.63
CA PHE A 190 -4.99 -8.25 -0.58
C PHE A 190 -5.56 -7.49 -1.78
N VAL A 191 -4.95 -6.38 -2.21
CA VAL A 191 -5.39 -5.62 -3.40
C VAL A 191 -5.43 -6.55 -4.61
N HIS A 192 -4.35 -7.29 -4.90
CA HIS A 192 -4.31 -8.20 -6.04
C HIS A 192 -5.41 -9.28 -5.96
N HIS A 193 -5.65 -9.85 -4.78
CA HIS A 193 -6.68 -10.87 -4.61
C HIS A 193 -8.09 -10.30 -4.75
N TYR A 194 -8.36 -9.11 -4.19
CA TYR A 194 -9.66 -8.46 -4.35
C TYR A 194 -9.93 -8.08 -5.81
N LEU A 195 -8.95 -7.57 -6.55
CA LEU A 195 -9.14 -7.24 -7.95
C LEU A 195 -9.43 -8.46 -8.82
N SER A 196 -8.96 -9.65 -8.44
CA SER A 196 -9.32 -10.90 -9.12
C SER A 196 -10.79 -11.32 -8.95
N LEU A 197 -11.51 -10.71 -7.99
CA LEU A 197 -12.95 -10.92 -7.78
C LEU A 197 -13.81 -10.01 -8.66
N ILE A 198 -13.22 -9.11 -9.44
CA ILE A 198 -13.96 -8.25 -10.34
C ILE A 198 -14.62 -9.10 -11.44
N PRO A 199 -15.93 -8.94 -11.68
CA PRO A 199 -16.62 -9.69 -12.71
C PRO A 199 -15.97 -9.54 -14.09
N ALA A 200 -15.81 -10.65 -14.80
CA ALA A 200 -15.12 -10.70 -16.09
C ALA A 200 -15.70 -9.75 -17.16
N TYR A 201 -16.99 -9.41 -17.09
CA TYR A 201 -17.60 -8.45 -18.01
C TYR A 201 -17.19 -7.01 -17.75
N LEU A 202 -16.68 -6.65 -16.56
CA LEU A 202 -16.06 -5.34 -16.30
C LEU A 202 -14.58 -5.29 -16.69
N ALA A 203 -13.98 -6.45 -17.00
CA ALA A 203 -12.59 -6.55 -17.39
C ALA A 203 -12.25 -6.01 -18.80
N HIS A 204 -13.25 -5.52 -19.53
CA HIS A 204 -13.06 -4.94 -20.86
C HIS A 204 -12.34 -3.58 -20.81
N ASP A 205 -12.54 -2.79 -19.75
CA ASP A 205 -11.87 -1.50 -19.56
C ASP A 205 -10.52 -1.67 -18.86
N LYS A 206 -9.56 -2.24 -19.61
CA LYS A 206 -8.23 -2.56 -19.09
C LYS A 206 -7.49 -1.32 -18.58
N VAL A 207 -7.72 -0.16 -19.17
CA VAL A 207 -7.06 1.09 -18.77
C VAL A 207 -7.60 1.56 -17.42
N ALA A 208 -8.93 1.52 -17.22
CA ALA A 208 -9.52 1.85 -15.93
C ALA A 208 -9.11 0.85 -14.84
N LEU A 209 -9.05 -0.45 -15.16
CA LEU A 209 -8.59 -1.48 -14.22
C LEU A 209 -7.12 -1.31 -13.81
N GLN A 210 -6.24 -1.02 -14.76
CA GLN A 210 -4.83 -0.76 -14.46
C GLN A 210 -4.69 0.47 -13.57
N LEU A 211 -5.37 1.57 -13.92
CA LEU A 211 -5.32 2.79 -13.12
C LEU A 211 -5.92 2.59 -11.72
N MET A 212 -6.95 1.77 -11.59
CA MET A 212 -7.49 1.39 -10.30
C MET A 212 -6.47 0.60 -9.47
N LEU A 213 -5.73 -0.35 -10.06
CA LEU A 213 -4.62 -1.00 -9.36
C LEU A 213 -3.60 0.04 -8.91
N ASP A 214 -3.11 0.88 -9.81
CA ASP A 214 -2.03 1.83 -9.54
C ASP A 214 -2.42 2.79 -8.40
N VAL A 215 -3.63 3.34 -8.44
CA VAL A 215 -4.17 4.21 -7.38
C VAL A 215 -4.39 3.45 -6.07
N SER A 216 -4.78 2.17 -6.14
CA SER A 216 -4.95 1.35 -4.94
C SER A 216 -3.62 1.05 -4.27
N LEU A 217 -2.63 0.58 -5.04
CA LEU A 217 -1.28 0.30 -4.54
C LEU A 217 -0.63 1.56 -3.97
N TYR A 218 -0.75 2.70 -4.65
CA TYR A 218 -0.23 3.96 -4.13
C TYR A 218 -0.86 4.37 -2.79
N GLN A 219 -2.18 4.17 -2.61
CA GLN A 219 -2.80 4.39 -1.31
C GLN A 219 -2.30 3.42 -0.23
N THR A 220 -2.00 2.16 -0.58
CA THR A 220 -1.38 1.23 0.38
C THR A 220 0.02 1.71 0.79
N GLU A 221 0.79 2.32 -0.12
CA GLU A 221 2.09 2.93 0.20
C GLU A 221 1.97 4.14 1.13
N LEU A 222 0.99 5.02 0.87
CA LEU A 222 0.67 6.14 1.76
C LEU A 222 0.30 5.64 3.15
N ALA A 223 -0.47 4.55 3.25
CA ALA A 223 -0.87 3.97 4.54
C ALA A 223 0.33 3.56 5.40
N VAL A 224 1.42 3.05 4.78
CA VAL A 224 2.65 2.66 5.51
C VAL A 224 3.27 3.86 6.23
N GLY A 225 3.19 5.06 5.65
CA GLY A 225 3.73 6.30 6.22
C GLY A 225 2.98 6.79 7.45
N GLU A 226 1.72 6.39 7.61
CA GLU A 226 0.80 6.92 8.62
C GLU A 226 0.77 6.01 9.85
N TYR A 227 1.20 6.52 11.01
CA TYR A 227 1.22 5.73 12.25
C TYR A 227 -0.18 5.31 12.70
N ASP A 228 -1.19 6.16 12.48
CA ASP A 228 -2.58 5.89 12.84
C ASP A 228 -3.14 4.65 12.09
N LEU A 229 -2.50 4.23 11.00
CA LEU A 229 -2.86 3.04 10.23
C LEU A 229 -1.94 1.84 10.50
N ALA A 230 -0.92 1.97 11.34
CA ALA A 230 0.02 0.88 11.62
C ALA A 230 -0.68 -0.34 12.25
N SER A 231 -1.67 -0.10 13.13
CA SER A 231 -2.50 -1.14 13.76
C SER A 231 -3.73 -1.53 12.94
N ALA A 232 -4.01 -0.84 11.84
CA ALA A 232 -5.12 -1.17 10.97
C ALA A 232 -4.85 -2.47 10.21
N ARG A 233 -5.90 -3.25 9.97
CA ARG A 233 -5.81 -4.50 9.21
C ARG A 233 -5.42 -4.22 7.75
N PRO A 234 -4.30 -4.78 7.23
CA PRO A 234 -3.97 -4.78 5.80
C PRO A 234 -5.15 -5.02 4.84
N SER A 235 -6.06 -5.92 5.18
CA SER A 235 -7.24 -6.26 4.39
C SER A 235 -8.23 -5.10 4.30
N VAL A 236 -8.35 -4.29 5.37
CA VAL A 236 -9.21 -3.10 5.44
C VAL A 236 -8.58 -1.98 4.63
N ILE A 237 -7.27 -1.76 4.80
CA ILE A 237 -6.51 -0.76 4.02
C ILE A 237 -6.67 -1.06 2.52
N ALA A 238 -6.42 -2.30 2.10
CA ALA A 238 -6.53 -2.72 0.71
C ALA A 238 -7.93 -2.47 0.12
N PHE A 239 -8.98 -2.85 0.85
CA PHE A 239 -10.34 -2.68 0.37
C PHE A 239 -10.75 -1.20 0.31
N ALA A 240 -10.39 -0.42 1.34
CA ALA A 240 -10.60 1.02 1.36
C ALA A 240 -9.89 1.73 0.19
N SER A 241 -8.66 1.32 -0.13
CA SER A 241 -7.90 1.84 -1.27
C SER A 241 -8.62 1.57 -2.60
N ILE A 242 -9.13 0.36 -2.83
CA ILE A 242 -9.89 0.00 -4.04
C ILE A 242 -11.18 0.80 -4.14
N VAL A 243 -11.95 0.93 -3.06
CA VAL A 243 -13.19 1.72 -3.05
C VAL A 243 -12.91 3.19 -3.38
N ASN A 244 -11.83 3.76 -2.83
CA ASN A 244 -11.40 5.11 -3.20
C ASN A 244 -11.01 5.22 -4.67
N ALA A 245 -10.28 4.24 -5.21
CA ALA A 245 -9.90 4.22 -6.61
C ALA A 245 -11.13 4.13 -7.54
N MET A 246 -12.11 3.27 -7.21
CA MET A 246 -13.39 3.21 -7.92
C MET A 246 -14.13 4.55 -7.86
N ASN A 247 -14.15 5.23 -6.71
CA ASN A 247 -14.78 6.55 -6.56
C ASN A 247 -14.15 7.61 -7.48
N ILE A 248 -12.82 7.61 -7.59
CA ILE A 248 -12.06 8.54 -8.43
C ILE A 248 -12.32 8.30 -9.93
N LEU A 249 -12.44 7.04 -10.33
CA LEU A 249 -12.76 6.66 -11.71
C LEU A 249 -14.25 6.87 -12.05
N GLY A 250 -15.10 7.11 -11.05
CA GLY A 250 -16.49 7.51 -11.26
C GLY A 250 -17.40 6.39 -11.83
N THR A 251 -18.69 6.70 -11.87
CA THR A 251 -19.74 5.71 -12.17
C THR A 251 -19.77 5.23 -13.62
N ARG A 252 -18.97 5.86 -14.49
CA ARG A 252 -18.86 5.48 -15.91
C ARG A 252 -18.08 4.18 -16.09
N HIS A 253 -16.96 4.02 -15.38
CA HIS A 253 -16.13 2.82 -15.44
C HIS A 253 -16.63 1.74 -14.47
N PHE A 254 -17.17 2.18 -13.32
CA PHE A 254 -17.72 1.28 -12.31
C PHE A 254 -19.12 1.77 -11.92
N PRO A 255 -20.20 1.28 -12.56
CA PRO A 255 -21.57 1.64 -12.19
C PRO A 255 -21.89 1.36 -10.72
N GLU A 256 -22.85 2.07 -10.14
CA GLU A 256 -23.18 1.94 -8.70
C GLU A 256 -23.55 0.50 -8.30
N THR A 257 -24.34 -0.18 -9.14
CA THR A 257 -24.70 -1.58 -8.94
C THR A 257 -23.48 -2.50 -8.84
N GLU A 258 -22.46 -2.23 -9.65
CA GLU A 258 -21.23 -3.03 -9.67
C GLU A 258 -20.34 -2.77 -8.46
N ARG A 259 -20.32 -1.54 -7.97
CA ARG A 259 -19.62 -1.19 -6.73
C ARG A 259 -20.24 -1.88 -5.53
N ILE A 260 -21.58 -1.88 -5.47
CA ILE A 260 -22.34 -2.56 -4.42
C ILE A 260 -22.05 -4.06 -4.49
N LEU A 261 -22.19 -4.68 -5.67
CA LEU A 261 -21.94 -6.11 -5.85
C LEU A 261 -20.50 -6.49 -5.49
N PHE A 262 -19.51 -5.72 -5.96
CA PHE A 262 -18.11 -5.94 -5.59
C PHE A 262 -17.91 -5.82 -4.07
N GLY A 263 -18.54 -4.82 -3.44
CA GLY A 263 -18.47 -4.63 -2.01
C GLY A 263 -19.07 -5.80 -1.22
N GLU A 264 -20.20 -6.34 -1.66
CA GLU A 264 -20.83 -7.54 -1.09
C GLU A 264 -19.95 -8.77 -1.24
N ILE A 265 -19.34 -8.99 -2.41
CA ILE A 265 -18.44 -10.11 -2.68
C ILE A 265 -17.22 -10.05 -1.75
N VAL A 266 -16.53 -8.90 -1.68
CA VAL A 266 -15.35 -8.72 -0.82
C VAL A 266 -15.73 -8.87 0.65
N SER A 267 -16.86 -8.32 1.08
CA SER A 267 -17.33 -8.42 2.46
C SER A 267 -17.66 -9.85 2.86
N SER A 268 -18.30 -10.60 1.95
CA SER A 268 -18.57 -12.03 2.15
C SER A 268 -17.27 -12.85 2.22
N ALA A 269 -16.27 -12.53 1.38
CA ALA A 269 -14.99 -13.23 1.38
C ALA A 269 -14.11 -12.92 2.60
N THR A 270 -14.25 -11.72 3.18
CA THR A 270 -13.38 -11.21 4.25
C THR A 270 -14.01 -11.22 5.64
N GLU A 271 -15.32 -11.50 5.71
CA GLU A 271 -16.16 -11.34 6.91
C GLU A 271 -16.06 -9.91 7.50
N MET A 272 -15.88 -8.92 6.63
CA MET A 272 -15.73 -7.52 7.00
C MET A 272 -17.02 -6.75 6.79
N ASP A 273 -17.37 -5.90 7.75
CA ASP A 273 -18.42 -4.91 7.56
C ASP A 273 -17.84 -3.65 6.91
N HIS A 274 -18.01 -3.54 5.60
CA HIS A 274 -17.61 -2.37 4.80
C HIS A 274 -18.50 -1.13 5.01
N LEU A 275 -19.58 -1.26 5.79
CA LEU A 275 -20.44 -0.17 6.23
C LEU A 275 -20.09 0.29 7.65
N SER A 276 -19.13 -0.38 8.31
CA SER A 276 -18.70 -0.01 9.65
C SER A 276 -18.09 1.39 9.70
N PHE A 277 -18.16 2.00 10.88
CA PHE A 277 -17.52 3.28 11.17
C PHE A 277 -15.99 3.20 11.00
N GLU A 278 -15.38 2.09 11.41
CA GLU A 278 -13.93 1.86 11.29
C GLU A 278 -13.50 1.87 9.82
N PHE A 279 -14.17 1.05 8.98
CA PHE A 279 -13.88 1.01 7.54
C PHE A 279 -14.06 2.38 6.90
N THR A 280 -15.16 3.06 7.19
CA THR A 280 -15.46 4.39 6.64
C THR A 280 -14.41 5.43 7.07
N SER A 281 -13.94 5.36 8.32
CA SER A 281 -12.92 6.27 8.85
C SER A 281 -11.57 6.06 8.15
N ILE A 282 -11.12 4.80 8.01
CA ILE A 282 -9.88 4.46 7.30
C ILE A 282 -9.96 4.88 5.83
N LYS A 283 -11.08 4.58 5.16
CA LYS A 283 -11.31 4.98 3.77
C LYS A 283 -11.22 6.49 3.58
N ASN A 284 -11.89 7.26 4.43
CA ASN A 284 -11.87 8.72 4.35
C ASN A 284 -10.47 9.28 4.65
N PHE A 285 -9.78 8.72 5.63
CA PHE A 285 -8.40 9.10 5.96
C PHE A 285 -7.45 8.86 4.79
N LEU A 286 -7.48 7.67 4.18
CA LEU A 286 -6.70 7.35 2.98
C LEU A 286 -7.03 8.26 1.81
N GLY A 287 -8.32 8.58 1.60
CA GLY A 287 -8.75 9.51 0.57
C GLY A 287 -8.17 10.92 0.80
N MET A 288 -8.10 11.38 2.04
CA MET A 288 -7.43 12.63 2.39
C MET A 288 -5.92 12.56 2.13
N CYS A 289 -5.23 11.50 2.55
CA CYS A 289 -3.80 11.32 2.29
C CYS A 289 -3.51 11.31 0.78
N LEU A 290 -4.34 10.62 -0.01
CA LEU A 290 -4.21 10.62 -1.47
C LEU A 290 -4.39 12.02 -2.04
N SER A 291 -5.43 12.76 -1.63
CA SER A 291 -5.67 14.11 -2.16
C SER A 291 -4.52 15.09 -1.89
N LYS A 292 -3.77 14.90 -0.80
CA LYS A 292 -2.61 15.72 -0.43
C LYS A 292 -1.33 15.33 -1.17
N ASN A 293 -1.18 14.07 -1.56
CA ASN A 293 0.08 13.52 -2.08
C ASN A 293 0.02 13.11 -3.56
N ALA A 294 -1.16 13.12 -4.18
CA ALA A 294 -1.33 12.74 -5.58
C ALA A 294 -0.44 13.59 -6.51
N SER A 295 0.34 12.91 -7.35
CA SER A 295 1.19 13.60 -8.33
C SER A 295 0.39 14.18 -9.49
N GLU A 296 0.95 15.17 -10.17
CA GLU A 296 0.34 15.74 -11.37
C GLU A 296 0.12 14.68 -12.46
N GLU A 297 1.03 13.71 -12.60
CA GLU A 297 0.90 12.60 -13.54
C GLU A 297 -0.29 11.70 -13.21
N MET A 298 -0.49 11.37 -11.93
CA MET A 298 -1.64 10.57 -11.49
C MET A 298 -2.95 11.30 -11.76
N ILE A 299 -3.02 12.59 -11.41
CA ILE A 299 -4.20 13.43 -11.66
C ILE A 299 -4.49 13.50 -13.15
N HIS A 300 -3.46 13.69 -13.99
CA HIS A 300 -3.61 13.70 -15.44
C HIS A 300 -4.11 12.36 -15.98
N ALA A 301 -3.55 11.24 -15.52
CA ALA A 301 -3.97 9.90 -15.92
C ALA A 301 -5.45 9.64 -15.59
N VAL A 302 -5.89 9.98 -14.37
CA VAL A 302 -7.30 9.90 -13.95
C VAL A 302 -8.21 10.74 -14.85
N ASN A 303 -7.83 11.99 -15.09
CA ASN A 303 -8.61 12.89 -15.94
C ASN A 303 -8.70 12.38 -17.37
N GLN A 304 -7.60 11.82 -17.89
CA GLN A 304 -7.57 11.23 -19.22
C GLN A 304 -8.50 10.02 -19.29
N VAL A 305 -8.42 9.07 -18.36
CA VAL A 305 -9.30 7.88 -18.35
C VAL A 305 -10.78 8.29 -18.30
N ASN A 306 -11.13 9.20 -17.38
CA ASN A 306 -12.49 9.73 -17.24
C ASN A 306 -12.99 10.48 -18.51
N ALA A 307 -12.07 11.04 -19.31
CA ALA A 307 -12.39 11.74 -20.55
C ALA A 307 -12.48 10.82 -21.79
N THR A 308 -11.70 9.74 -21.84
CA THR A 308 -11.40 9.00 -23.09
C THR A 308 -12.59 8.22 -23.68
N GLN A 309 -13.65 7.95 -22.91
CA GLN A 309 -14.90 7.39 -23.48
C GLN A 309 -15.93 8.45 -23.93
N SER A 310 -15.68 9.75 -23.70
CA SER A 310 -16.56 10.80 -24.22
C SER A 310 -16.43 10.99 -25.74
N THR A 311 -15.36 10.48 -26.36
CA THR A 311 -15.11 10.61 -27.81
C THR A 311 -15.65 9.44 -28.65
N CYS A 312 -16.13 8.36 -28.02
CA CYS A 312 -16.68 7.19 -28.75
C CYS A 312 -18.19 7.28 -29.04
N VAL A 313 -18.91 8.24 -28.45
CA VAL A 313 -20.39 8.34 -28.59
C VAL A 313 -20.83 9.46 -29.57
N SER A 314 -19.91 10.22 -30.14
CA SER A 314 -20.22 11.31 -31.09
C SER A 314 -19.67 11.09 -32.51
N ARG A 315 -19.94 9.93 -33.09
CA ARG A 315 -20.16 9.83 -34.54
C ARG A 315 -21.59 9.37 -34.81
N ARG A 316 -22.56 10.16 -34.36
CA ARG A 316 -23.82 10.28 -35.11
C ARG A 316 -23.44 10.91 -36.44
N SER A 317 -23.55 10.15 -37.53
CA SER A 317 -23.49 10.70 -38.88
C SER A 317 -24.45 11.89 -38.97
N PRO A 318 -23.98 13.10 -39.31
CA PRO A 318 -24.88 14.19 -39.60
C PRO A 318 -25.61 13.86 -40.91
N ILE A 319 -26.93 13.92 -40.82
CA ILE A 319 -27.85 13.98 -41.94
C ILE A 319 -27.37 15.07 -42.91
N CYS A 320 -27.12 14.72 -44.18
CA CYS A 320 -27.17 15.66 -45.29
C CYS A 320 -28.36 15.27 -46.17
N VAL A 321 -29.49 15.96 -45.96
CA VAL A 321 -30.48 16.18 -47.00
C VAL A 321 -30.10 17.49 -47.67
N THR A 322 -29.69 17.44 -48.94
CA THR A 322 -30.03 18.50 -49.90
C THR A 322 -30.36 17.87 -51.24
N ASN A 323 -31.49 18.34 -51.76
CA ASN A 323 -32.18 17.87 -52.94
C ASN A 323 -31.62 18.55 -54.20
N SER A 324 -31.95 17.97 -55.36
CA SER A 324 -31.93 18.51 -56.73
C SER A 324 -30.58 18.78 -57.43
N TYR A 325 -30.30 18.01 -58.48
CA TYR A 325 -30.40 18.48 -59.87
C TYR A 325 -30.68 17.31 -60.82
N VAL A 326 -31.74 17.47 -61.62
CA VAL A 326 -32.10 16.68 -62.80
C VAL A 326 -31.21 17.09 -63.96
N GLN A 327 -30.64 16.12 -64.71
CA GLN A 327 -30.59 16.15 -66.19
C GLN A 327 -30.03 14.85 -66.79
N ASP A 328 -30.95 14.13 -67.45
CA ASP A 328 -30.82 13.45 -68.75
C ASP A 328 -29.54 12.72 -69.15
N ARG A 329 -29.67 11.38 -69.29
CA ARG A 329 -29.29 10.64 -70.50
C ARG A 329 -29.88 9.22 -70.50
N GLN A 330 -31.07 9.07 -71.08
CA GLN A 330 -31.41 8.14 -72.17
C GLN A 330 -32.90 8.31 -72.52
#